data_AF-A0A4R8XQ11-F1
#
_entry.id   AF-A0A4R8XQ11-F1
#
_cell.length_a   1.000
_cell.length_b   1.000
_cell.length_c   1.000
_cell.angle_alpha   90.00
_cell.angle_beta   90.00
_cell.angle_gamma   90.00
#
_symmetry.space_group_name_H-M   'P 1'
#
loop_
_entity.id
_entity.type
_entity.pdbx_description
1 polymer ?
#
loop_
_entity_poly.entity_id
_entity_poly.type
_entity_poly.pdbx_seq_one_letter_code
_entity_poly.pdbx_strand_id
1 'polypeptide(L)'
;MSGILLAGLGGCAAVTNDEVDTTPAEQTAQPTAAQPTAAPPAGCSSELALDYGDVVGLEDVTVEFGTYCHTTISPTSEAAVYDFTKTDFETLAEFGFTEDDAVEALPVALRILTKEVLDSSRLDNYGIAPAEWFAANSDYITTDWQPKFQNAIDDDGAVLGTAAFVVTDILLARLARDGGARASSTVVRLDRVYAEEPDGGEPNLIFRFSSTSTFVATDAQIVALVLAADPVQSADALRASNPEFFDGAENSFLIMTGNTVLGFGLDSDDQVIGTNSNIQLYTDQGLDVIA
;
A
#
# COMPACT_ATOMS: atom_id res chain seq x y z
N MET A 1 -56.97 -38.97 -2.33
CA MET A 1 -57.63 -37.67 -2.10
C MET A 1 -57.48 -37.32 -0.63
N SER A 2 -57.05 -36.08 -0.40
CA SER A 2 -57.11 -35.22 0.78
C SER A 2 -57.93 -35.72 1.98
N GLY A 3 -57.56 -35.49 3.24
CA GLY A 3 -56.54 -34.61 3.81
C GLY A 3 -56.99 -34.14 5.20
N ILE A 4 -55.99 -33.78 6.01
CA ILE A 4 -56.04 -32.86 7.17
C ILE A 4 -56.65 -33.40 8.48
N LEU A 5 -55.77 -33.57 9.48
CA LEU A 5 -56.08 -33.70 10.90
C LEU A 5 -55.62 -32.45 11.68
N LEU A 6 -56.60 -31.83 12.33
CA LEU A 6 -56.65 -31.20 13.67
C LEU A 6 -55.33 -30.72 14.29
N ALA A 7 -55.20 -29.42 14.61
CA ALA A 7 -55.75 -28.73 15.78
C ALA A 7 -55.04 -29.11 17.10
N GLY A 8 -54.31 -28.15 17.66
CA GLY A 8 -53.67 -28.25 18.96
C GLY A 8 -54.62 -28.05 20.14
N LEU A 9 -54.08 -28.19 21.36
CA LEU A 9 -54.57 -27.60 22.62
C LEU A 9 -53.64 -28.02 23.79
N GLY A 10 -53.22 -27.02 24.60
CA GLY A 10 -52.86 -27.11 26.04
C GLY A 10 -51.68 -28.00 26.45
N GLY A 11 -50.87 -27.74 27.47
CA GLY A 11 -50.91 -26.79 28.57
C GLY A 11 -50.11 -27.41 29.74
N CYS A 12 -49.09 -26.67 30.21
CA CYS A 12 -48.34 -26.72 31.48
C CYS A 12 -48.26 -28.00 32.35
N ALA A 13 -47.04 -28.44 32.67
CA ALA A 13 -46.53 -28.58 34.04
C ALA A 13 -45.05 -29.05 34.06
N ALA A 14 -44.24 -28.39 34.88
CA ALA A 14 -42.88 -28.78 35.22
C ALA A 14 -42.88 -29.80 36.37
N VAL A 15 -42.00 -30.82 36.35
CA VAL A 15 -41.39 -31.48 37.54
C VAL A 15 -40.12 -32.24 37.13
N THR A 16 -39.00 -31.79 37.71
CA THR A 16 -37.72 -32.41 38.16
C THR A 16 -37.10 -33.66 37.50
N ASN A 17 -35.82 -33.47 37.14
CA ASN A 17 -34.65 -34.37 37.07
C ASN A 17 -34.80 -35.83 37.52
N ASP A 18 -34.37 -36.75 36.64
CA ASP A 18 -33.41 -37.81 36.98
C ASP A 18 -32.65 -38.25 35.70
N GLU A 19 -31.37 -38.60 35.89
CA GLU A 19 -30.31 -38.86 34.91
C GLU A 19 -30.65 -39.91 33.83
N VAL A 20 -30.41 -39.57 32.56
CA VAL A 20 -29.89 -40.51 31.55
C VAL A 20 -28.89 -39.79 30.64
N ASP A 21 -27.67 -40.29 30.71
CA ASP A 21 -26.51 -40.11 29.85
C ASP A 21 -26.87 -40.05 28.34
N THR A 22 -26.76 -38.87 27.73
CA THR A 22 -26.57 -38.71 26.28
C THR A 22 -25.76 -37.44 26.02
N THR A 23 -24.58 -37.65 25.43
CA THR A 23 -23.64 -36.66 24.92
C THR A 23 -24.35 -35.64 24.00
N PRO A 24 -24.29 -34.32 24.27
CA PRO A 24 -24.69 -33.32 23.28
C PRO A 24 -23.52 -33.07 22.33
N ALA A 25 -23.80 -33.21 21.04
CA ALA A 25 -22.91 -32.98 19.92
C ALA A 25 -22.10 -31.68 20.05
N GLU A 26 -20.82 -31.73 19.66
CA GLU A 26 -20.01 -30.56 19.35
C GLU A 26 -20.80 -29.65 18.40
N GLN A 27 -21.27 -28.54 18.95
CA GLN A 27 -21.69 -27.40 18.16
C GLN A 27 -20.41 -26.87 17.52
N THR A 28 -20.20 -27.18 16.24
CA THR A 28 -19.20 -26.52 15.42
C THR A 28 -19.45 -25.02 15.50
N ALA A 29 -18.63 -24.33 16.29
CA ALA A 29 -18.59 -22.89 16.32
C ALA A 29 -18.22 -22.42 14.91
N GLN A 30 -19.21 -21.82 14.24
CA GLN A 30 -19.02 -21.12 12.99
C GLN A 30 -17.94 -20.04 13.21
N PRO A 31 -16.96 -19.87 12.29
CA PRO A 31 -15.93 -18.87 12.47
C PRO A 31 -16.59 -17.51 12.63
N THR A 32 -16.37 -16.88 13.78
CA THR A 32 -16.74 -15.48 13.98
C THR A 32 -15.76 -14.69 13.14
N ALA A 33 -16.23 -14.14 12.01
CA ALA A 33 -15.47 -13.19 11.22
C ALA A 33 -14.85 -12.17 12.18
N ALA A 34 -13.52 -11.98 12.08
CA ALA A 34 -12.80 -11.02 12.88
C ALA A 34 -13.50 -9.65 12.77
N GLN A 35 -13.98 -9.15 13.90
CA GLN A 35 -14.46 -7.77 13.97
C GLN A 35 -13.26 -6.84 13.68
N PRO A 36 -13.37 -5.89 12.75
CA PRO A 36 -12.36 -4.85 12.60
C PRO A 36 -12.30 -4.06 13.91
N THR A 37 -11.22 -4.22 14.66
CA THR A 37 -11.01 -3.51 15.92
C THR A 37 -10.12 -2.30 15.66
N ALA A 38 -10.66 -1.29 14.98
CA ALA A 38 -10.17 0.08 15.03
C ALA A 38 -11.27 1.01 14.51
N ALA A 39 -11.61 2.04 15.29
CA ALA A 39 -12.34 3.18 14.73
C ALA A 39 -11.52 3.76 13.56
N PRO A 40 -12.15 4.23 12.47
CA PRO A 40 -11.39 4.86 11.39
C PRO A 40 -10.54 6.00 11.98
N PRO A 41 -9.25 6.10 11.58
CA PRO A 41 -8.37 7.16 12.07
C PRO A 41 -9.03 8.51 11.84
N ALA A 42 -8.91 9.41 12.83
CA ALA A 42 -9.43 10.75 12.73
C ALA A 42 -8.74 11.44 11.54
N GLY A 43 -9.48 11.66 10.45
CA GLY A 43 -8.94 12.22 9.22
C GLY A 43 -8.27 13.58 9.42
N CYS A 44 -7.52 13.99 8.40
CA CYS A 44 -6.75 15.23 8.40
C CYS A 44 -7.62 16.48 8.63
N SER A 45 -7.05 17.52 9.23
CA SER A 45 -7.80 18.71 9.66
C SER A 45 -8.20 19.65 8.52
N SER A 46 -7.59 19.50 7.34
CA SER A 46 -7.80 20.38 6.18
C SER A 46 -9.05 20.03 5.38
N GLU A 47 -9.76 21.05 4.88
CA GLU A 47 -10.83 20.85 3.88
C GLU A 47 -10.27 20.43 2.50
N LEU A 48 -8.96 20.56 2.28
CA LEU A 48 -8.24 20.00 1.12
C LEU A 48 -8.07 18.47 1.24
N ALA A 49 -8.62 17.85 2.30
CA ALA A 49 -8.64 16.41 2.58
C ALA A 49 -9.73 15.60 1.88
N LEU A 50 -10.14 15.99 0.67
CA LEU A 50 -11.27 15.40 -0.02
C LEU A 50 -10.86 14.78 -1.36
N ASP A 51 -11.31 13.53 -1.57
CA ASP A 51 -11.28 12.77 -2.83
C ASP A 51 -9.89 12.50 -3.45
N TYR A 52 -9.02 11.82 -2.70
CA TYR A 52 -7.68 11.40 -3.14
C TYR A 52 -7.69 10.11 -3.98
N GLY A 53 -8.81 9.77 -4.63
CA GLY A 53 -8.97 8.47 -5.30
C GLY A 53 -9.17 7.33 -4.29
N ASP A 54 -8.29 6.33 -4.32
CA ASP A 54 -8.38 5.14 -3.48
C ASP A 54 -7.82 5.32 -2.07
N VAL A 55 -7.22 6.47 -1.75
CA VAL A 55 -6.65 6.73 -0.41
C VAL A 55 -7.51 7.71 0.40
N VAL A 56 -7.38 7.63 1.73
CA VAL A 56 -8.04 8.48 2.71
C VAL A 56 -7.01 9.08 3.66
N GLY A 57 -7.32 10.26 4.20
CA GLY A 57 -6.47 10.91 5.19
C GLY A 57 -6.36 10.13 6.49
N LEU A 58 -5.15 10.00 7.00
CA LEU A 58 -4.79 9.33 8.24
C LEU A 58 -4.55 10.34 9.38
N GLU A 59 -3.62 11.27 9.17
CA GLU A 59 -3.22 12.26 10.18
C GLU A 59 -2.47 13.44 9.54
N ASP A 60 -2.42 14.57 10.25
CA ASP A 60 -1.60 15.71 9.82
C ASP A 60 -0.15 15.54 10.30
N VAL A 61 0.79 15.61 9.36
CA VAL A 61 2.23 15.56 9.63
C VAL A 61 2.83 16.92 9.35
N THR A 62 3.51 17.50 10.34
CA THR A 62 4.17 18.80 10.24
C THR A 62 5.68 18.66 10.27
N VAL A 63 6.33 19.18 9.23
CA VAL A 63 7.80 19.15 9.04
C VAL A 63 8.32 20.54 8.75
N GLU A 64 9.63 20.69 8.54
CA GLU A 64 10.24 22.01 8.31
C GLU A 64 9.73 22.74 7.04
N PHE A 65 9.13 22.01 6.10
CA PHE A 65 8.57 22.54 4.85
C PHE A 65 7.07 22.90 4.94
N GLY A 66 6.41 22.61 6.05
CA GLY A 66 4.97 22.82 6.25
C GLY A 66 4.25 21.55 6.73
N THR A 67 2.94 21.53 6.57
CA THR A 67 2.06 20.42 7.00
C THR A 67 1.48 19.70 5.79
N TYR A 68 1.33 18.39 5.87
CA TYR A 68 0.58 17.60 4.88
C TYR A 68 -0.31 16.56 5.58
N CYS A 69 -1.29 16.07 4.84
CA CYS A 69 -2.15 14.96 5.25
C CYS A 69 -1.49 13.64 4.84
N HIS A 70 -1.02 12.86 5.82
CA HIS A 70 -0.57 11.49 5.56
C HIS A 70 -1.76 10.62 5.19
N THR A 71 -1.60 9.71 4.24
CA THR A 71 -2.70 8.93 3.67
C THR A 71 -2.56 7.43 3.88
N THR A 72 -3.68 6.72 3.74
CA THR A 72 -3.73 5.26 3.73
C THR A 72 -4.80 4.76 2.77
N ILE A 73 -4.75 3.49 2.37
CA ILE A 73 -5.76 2.91 1.49
C ILE A 73 -7.16 3.00 2.12
N SER A 74 -8.15 3.39 1.32
CA SER A 74 -9.55 3.32 1.70
C SER A 74 -9.97 1.86 1.84
N PRO A 75 -10.66 1.47 2.94
CA PRO A 75 -11.19 0.12 3.10
C PRO A 75 -12.29 -0.21 2.07
N THR A 76 -12.80 0.80 1.35
CA THR A 76 -13.79 0.61 0.28
C THR A 76 -13.19 0.72 -1.12
N SER A 77 -11.88 0.90 -1.25
CA SER A 77 -11.22 0.85 -2.56
C SER A 77 -11.34 -0.55 -3.16
N GLU A 78 -11.36 -0.65 -4.49
CA GLU A 78 -11.42 -1.96 -5.17
C GLU A 78 -10.23 -2.85 -4.77
N ALA A 79 -9.03 -2.26 -4.64
CA ALA A 79 -7.84 -3.00 -4.27
C ALA A 79 -7.89 -3.55 -2.83
N ALA A 80 -8.63 -2.92 -1.92
CA ALA A 80 -8.81 -3.39 -0.54
C ALA A 80 -9.80 -4.55 -0.41
N VAL A 81 -10.56 -4.84 -1.45
CA VAL A 81 -11.48 -5.99 -1.49
C VAL A 81 -10.75 -7.17 -2.11
N TYR A 82 -10.62 -8.27 -1.35
CA TYR A 82 -10.02 -9.48 -1.87
C TYR A 82 -10.81 -10.03 -3.07
N ASP A 83 -10.10 -10.23 -4.18
CA ASP A 83 -10.64 -10.74 -5.44
C ASP A 83 -9.96 -12.07 -5.79
N PHE A 84 -10.64 -13.17 -5.47
CA PHE A 84 -10.16 -14.52 -5.71
C PHE A 84 -9.84 -14.80 -7.19
N THR A 85 -10.39 -14.03 -8.14
CA THR A 85 -10.12 -14.21 -9.57
C THR A 85 -8.71 -13.76 -9.97
N LYS A 86 -8.04 -13.01 -9.09
CA LYS A 86 -6.65 -12.56 -9.26
C LYS A 86 -5.65 -13.48 -8.57
N THR A 87 -6.12 -14.49 -7.85
CA THR A 87 -5.29 -15.40 -7.06
C THR A 87 -4.94 -16.66 -7.83
N ASP A 88 -3.65 -16.97 -7.88
CA ASP A 88 -3.12 -18.21 -8.44
C ASP A 88 -3.04 -19.31 -7.36
N PHE A 89 -4.17 -19.98 -7.14
CA PHE A 89 -4.30 -21.03 -6.13
C PHE A 89 -3.38 -22.25 -6.37
N GLU A 90 -2.95 -22.49 -7.62
CA GLU A 90 -2.02 -23.58 -7.92
C GLU A 90 -0.66 -23.29 -7.31
N THR A 91 -0.14 -22.07 -7.53
CA THR A 91 1.14 -21.66 -6.95
C THR A 91 1.08 -21.53 -5.42
N LEU A 92 -0.01 -20.99 -4.87
CA LEU A 92 -0.18 -20.90 -3.40
C LEU A 92 -0.03 -22.28 -2.77
N ALA A 93 -0.77 -23.27 -3.27
CA ALA A 93 -0.73 -24.64 -2.75
C ALA A 93 0.64 -25.32 -2.95
N GLU A 94 1.32 -25.06 -4.07
CA GLU A 94 2.67 -25.58 -4.34
C GLU A 94 3.68 -25.12 -3.28
N PHE A 95 3.61 -23.85 -2.88
CA PHE A 95 4.55 -23.22 -1.96
C PHE A 95 4.08 -23.18 -0.50
N GLY A 96 2.96 -23.85 -0.18
CA GLY A 96 2.48 -24.03 1.19
C GLY A 96 1.60 -22.91 1.74
N PHE A 97 1.14 -22.00 0.89
CA PHE A 97 0.21 -20.93 1.23
C PHE A 97 -1.25 -21.34 0.97
N THR A 98 -2.16 -20.67 1.67
CA THR A 98 -3.60 -20.86 1.60
C THR A 98 -4.28 -19.58 1.12
N GLU A 99 -5.58 -19.69 0.79
CA GLU A 99 -6.41 -18.51 0.52
C GLU A 99 -6.50 -17.59 1.74
N ASP A 100 -6.58 -18.16 2.94
CA ASP A 100 -6.70 -17.38 4.18
C ASP A 100 -5.44 -16.52 4.39
N ASP A 101 -4.24 -17.06 4.12
CA ASP A 101 -3.00 -16.28 4.16
C ASP A 101 -3.04 -15.09 3.20
N ALA A 102 -3.60 -15.28 2.00
CA ALA A 102 -3.78 -14.21 1.02
C ALA A 102 -4.79 -13.13 1.46
N VAL A 103 -5.86 -13.55 2.14
CA VAL A 103 -6.86 -12.63 2.69
C VAL A 103 -6.29 -11.83 3.86
N GLU A 104 -5.51 -12.46 4.73
CA GLU A 104 -4.92 -11.85 5.92
C GLU A 104 -3.78 -10.88 5.57
N ALA A 105 -2.91 -11.24 4.61
CA ALA A 105 -1.77 -10.40 4.21
C ALA A 105 -2.15 -9.21 3.30
N LEU A 106 -3.26 -9.27 2.54
CA LEU A 106 -3.68 -8.19 1.63
C LEU A 106 -3.77 -6.79 2.29
N PRO A 107 -4.47 -6.59 3.43
CA PRO A 107 -4.55 -5.28 4.08
C PRO A 107 -3.17 -4.77 4.52
N VAL A 108 -2.26 -5.67 4.90
CA VAL A 108 -0.89 -5.33 5.27
C VAL A 108 -0.10 -4.89 4.04
N ALA A 109 -0.20 -5.63 2.95
CA ALA A 109 0.44 -5.30 1.67
C ALA A 109 0.02 -3.90 1.18
N LEU A 110 -1.28 -3.59 1.21
CA LEU A 110 -1.79 -2.28 0.81
C LEU A 110 -1.36 -1.16 1.77
N ARG A 111 -1.27 -1.44 3.07
CA ARG A 111 -0.76 -0.49 4.05
C ARG A 111 0.70 -0.15 3.75
N ILE A 112 1.54 -1.14 3.50
CA ILE A 112 2.97 -0.95 3.17
C ILE A 112 3.09 -0.17 1.85
N LEU A 113 2.36 -0.58 0.80
CA LEU A 113 2.33 0.15 -0.47
C LEU A 113 1.94 1.62 -0.28
N THR A 114 0.85 1.90 0.44
CA THR A 114 0.36 3.27 0.56
C THR A 114 1.23 4.13 1.48
N LYS A 115 1.63 3.61 2.65
CA LYS A 115 2.30 4.40 3.68
C LYS A 115 3.82 4.43 3.53
N GLU A 116 4.42 3.30 3.18
CA GLU A 116 5.88 3.20 3.14
C GLU A 116 6.41 3.48 1.74
N VAL A 117 5.74 2.97 0.70
CA VAL A 117 6.18 3.17 -0.69
C VAL A 117 5.73 4.50 -1.27
N LEU A 118 4.41 4.76 -1.31
CA LEU A 118 3.83 5.91 -2.02
C LEU A 118 3.85 7.21 -1.20
N ASP A 119 3.61 7.14 0.10
CA ASP A 119 3.54 8.30 1.00
C ASP A 119 4.56 8.24 2.16
N SER A 120 5.73 7.67 1.87
CA SER A 120 6.83 7.46 2.82
C SER A 120 7.19 8.68 3.67
N SER A 121 7.57 8.47 4.93
CA SER A 121 8.18 9.52 5.77
C SER A 121 9.53 10.01 5.23
N ARG A 122 10.22 9.22 4.38
CA ARG A 122 11.49 9.65 3.79
C ARG A 122 11.35 10.87 2.86
N LEU A 123 10.16 11.10 2.31
CA LEU A 123 9.82 12.28 1.51
C LEU A 123 9.78 13.58 2.35
N ASP A 124 9.93 13.49 3.67
CA ASP A 124 10.05 14.66 4.55
C ASP A 124 11.46 15.19 4.71
N ASN A 125 12.46 14.34 4.51
CA ASN A 125 13.84 14.72 4.69
C ASN A 125 14.73 14.03 3.67
N TYR A 126 14.85 14.63 2.48
CA TYR A 126 15.74 14.17 1.42
C TYR A 126 17.23 14.14 1.81
N GLY A 127 17.62 14.80 2.91
CA GLY A 127 18.98 14.82 3.41
C GLY A 127 19.34 13.65 4.33
N ILE A 128 18.37 12.84 4.77
CA ILE A 128 18.64 11.66 5.60
C ILE A 128 19.30 10.57 4.74
N ALA A 129 20.32 9.90 5.29
CA ALA A 129 20.93 8.79 4.59
C ALA A 129 19.91 7.63 4.45
N PRO A 130 19.86 6.93 3.31
CA PRO A 130 18.93 5.82 3.09
C PRO A 130 19.01 4.76 4.21
N ALA A 131 20.23 4.40 4.63
CA ALA A 131 20.51 3.49 5.73
C ALA A 131 19.97 3.98 7.08
N GLU A 132 20.11 5.27 7.37
CA GLU A 132 19.63 5.88 8.62
C GLU A 132 18.10 5.86 8.70
N TRP A 133 17.43 6.20 7.59
CA TRP A 133 15.98 6.10 7.51
C TRP A 133 15.50 4.66 7.67
N PHE A 134 16.13 3.71 6.96
CA PHE A 134 15.76 2.30 7.01
C PHE A 134 15.87 1.74 8.43
N ALA A 135 16.98 2.00 9.12
CA ALA A 135 17.19 1.56 10.50
C ALA A 135 16.11 2.05 11.50
N ALA A 136 15.42 3.15 11.19
CA ALA A 136 14.37 3.73 12.02
C ALA A 136 12.95 3.33 11.61
N ASN A 137 12.75 2.79 10.41
CA ASN A 137 11.42 2.57 9.83
C ASN A 137 11.19 1.13 9.34
N SER A 138 12.15 0.21 9.43
CA SER A 138 12.09 -1.13 8.84
C SER A 138 11.22 -2.16 9.57
N ASP A 139 10.37 -1.75 10.51
CA ASP A 139 9.48 -2.64 11.28
C ASP A 139 8.44 -3.37 10.42
N TYR A 140 8.23 -2.93 9.18
CA TYR A 140 7.39 -3.64 8.20
C TYR A 140 8.12 -4.79 7.49
N ILE A 141 9.42 -4.98 7.72
CA ILE A 141 10.23 -6.10 7.21
C ILE A 141 10.52 -7.07 8.36
N THR A 142 10.50 -8.36 8.06
CA THR A 142 10.83 -9.39 9.06
C THR A 142 12.25 -9.23 9.59
N THR A 143 12.46 -9.54 10.87
CA THR A 143 13.76 -9.39 11.54
C THR A 143 14.89 -10.13 10.82
N ASP A 144 14.59 -11.26 10.17
CA ASP A 144 15.58 -12.05 9.43
C ASP A 144 16.01 -11.40 8.11
N TRP A 145 15.14 -10.59 7.51
CA TRP A 145 15.40 -9.91 6.24
C TRP A 145 15.95 -8.49 6.42
N GLN A 146 15.69 -7.83 7.55
CA GLN A 146 16.22 -6.49 7.83
C GLN A 146 17.75 -6.37 7.63
N PRO A 147 18.61 -7.29 8.12
CA PRO A 147 20.05 -7.22 7.88
C PRO A 147 20.44 -7.39 6.41
N LYS A 148 19.71 -8.23 5.65
CA LYS A 148 19.96 -8.45 4.23
C LYS A 148 19.70 -7.15 3.45
N PHE A 149 18.59 -6.47 3.74
CA PHE A 149 18.29 -5.16 3.17
C PHE A 149 19.28 -4.10 3.61
N GLN A 150 19.62 -4.03 4.90
CA GLN A 150 20.60 -3.06 5.40
C GLN A 150 21.97 -3.20 4.70
N ASN A 151 22.49 -4.43 4.56
CA ASN A 151 23.76 -4.66 3.86
C ASN A 151 23.67 -4.22 2.39
N ALA A 152 22.57 -4.52 1.72
CA ALA A 152 22.39 -4.14 0.32
C ALA A 152 22.29 -2.61 0.15
N ILE A 153 21.71 -1.92 1.13
CA ILE A 153 21.68 -0.45 1.20
C ILE A 153 23.08 0.11 1.44
N ASP A 154 23.85 -0.48 2.34
CA ASP A 154 25.19 -0.03 2.70
C ASP A 154 26.21 -0.24 1.56
N ASP A 155 26.05 -1.30 0.76
CA ASP A 155 26.98 -1.67 -0.33
C ASP A 155 26.78 -0.86 -1.62
N ASP A 156 25.54 -0.56 -2.02
CA ASP A 156 25.27 0.10 -3.32
C ASP A 156 24.34 1.33 -3.20
N GLY A 157 23.56 1.49 -2.13
CA GLY A 157 22.63 2.62 -1.93
C GLY A 157 21.45 2.67 -2.92
N ALA A 158 21.68 2.30 -4.18
CA ALA A 158 20.72 2.10 -5.27
C ALA A 158 19.72 0.99 -4.97
N VAL A 159 20.04 0.12 -4.00
CA VAL A 159 19.11 -0.92 -3.54
C VAL A 159 17.87 -0.30 -2.94
N LEU A 160 17.88 0.85 -2.24
CA LEU A 160 16.61 1.44 -1.78
C LEU A 160 15.77 2.04 -2.92
N GLY A 161 16.42 2.55 -3.97
CA GLY A 161 15.74 3.05 -5.16
C GLY A 161 15.12 1.96 -6.03
N THR A 162 15.61 0.71 -5.92
CA THR A 162 15.13 -0.46 -6.68
C THR A 162 14.36 -1.48 -5.82
N ALA A 163 14.64 -1.52 -4.53
CA ALA A 163 13.94 -2.31 -3.52
C ALA A 163 12.63 -1.65 -3.11
N ALA A 164 12.01 -0.86 -3.97
CA ALA A 164 10.59 -0.50 -3.88
C ALA A 164 10.16 0.33 -2.67
N PHE A 165 10.99 0.51 -1.65
CA PHE A 165 10.47 0.98 -0.37
C PHE A 165 10.18 2.46 -0.36
N VAL A 166 10.78 3.26 -1.24
CA VAL A 166 10.61 4.71 -1.20
C VAL A 166 10.83 5.35 -2.57
N VAL A 167 9.86 6.15 -3.01
CA VAL A 167 9.95 6.98 -4.23
C VAL A 167 10.81 8.24 -4.08
N THR A 168 11.66 8.38 -3.05
CA THR A 168 12.49 9.58 -2.87
C THR A 168 13.49 9.79 -3.99
N ASP A 169 13.99 8.70 -4.57
CA ASP A 169 14.99 8.76 -5.64
C ASP A 169 14.35 9.22 -6.96
N ILE A 170 13.01 9.11 -7.05
CA ILE A 170 12.21 9.51 -8.21
C ILE A 170 11.60 10.90 -8.01
N LEU A 171 11.24 11.26 -6.78
CA LEU A 171 10.67 12.55 -6.40
C LEU A 171 11.68 13.43 -5.67
N LEU A 172 12.83 13.69 -6.30
CA LEU A 172 13.97 14.42 -5.71
C LEU A 172 13.66 15.90 -5.36
N ALA A 173 12.56 16.45 -5.88
CA ALA A 173 12.07 17.77 -5.52
C ALA A 173 11.10 17.69 -4.34
N ARG A 174 11.23 18.63 -3.40
CA ARG A 174 10.33 18.72 -2.24
C ARG A 174 8.89 18.85 -2.71
N LEU A 175 8.02 17.95 -2.27
CA LEU A 175 6.58 18.00 -2.60
C LEU A 175 5.86 19.12 -1.83
N ALA A 176 4.66 19.49 -2.28
CA ALA A 176 3.81 20.48 -1.61
C ALA A 176 3.52 20.11 -0.14
N ARG A 177 3.27 21.12 0.70
CA ARG A 177 2.98 21.04 2.14
C ARG A 177 1.91 22.07 2.53
N ASP A 178 0.79 22.02 1.81
CA ASP A 178 -0.33 22.96 1.89
C ASP A 178 -1.47 22.48 2.81
N GLY A 179 -1.23 21.41 3.58
CA GLY A 179 -2.22 20.75 4.43
C GLY A 179 -3.06 19.69 3.72
N GLY A 180 -2.94 19.52 2.40
CA GLY A 180 -3.51 18.39 1.67
C GLY A 180 -2.58 17.17 1.67
N ALA A 181 -3.02 16.07 1.04
CA ALA A 181 -2.19 14.90 0.79
C ALA A 181 -1.07 15.24 -0.20
N ARG A 182 0.06 14.55 -0.08
CA ARG A 182 1.20 14.77 -0.99
C ARG A 182 0.83 14.44 -2.43
N ALA A 183 0.17 13.31 -2.62
CA ALA A 183 -0.51 12.98 -3.87
C ALA A 183 -1.94 13.51 -3.78
N SER A 184 -2.34 14.36 -4.73
CA SER A 184 -3.72 14.84 -4.84
C SER A 184 -4.68 13.74 -5.29
N SER A 185 -4.17 12.65 -5.88
CA SER A 185 -4.94 11.46 -6.21
C SER A 185 -4.01 10.26 -6.27
N THR A 186 -4.43 9.13 -5.72
CA THR A 186 -3.74 7.84 -5.81
C THR A 186 -4.77 6.77 -6.14
N VAL A 187 -4.54 6.05 -7.24
CA VAL A 187 -5.34 4.89 -7.65
C VAL A 187 -4.47 3.65 -7.53
N VAL A 188 -4.99 2.61 -6.88
CA VAL A 188 -4.28 1.34 -6.65
C VAL A 188 -5.12 0.21 -7.23
N ARG A 189 -4.46 -0.73 -7.91
CA ARG A 189 -5.08 -1.93 -8.44
C ARG A 189 -4.28 -3.13 -8.00
N LEU A 190 -4.93 -4.07 -7.31
CA LEU A 190 -4.39 -5.41 -7.18
C LEU A 190 -4.43 -6.07 -8.56
N ASP A 191 -3.30 -6.50 -9.08
CA ASP A 191 -3.18 -7.14 -10.39
C ASP A 191 -3.19 -8.66 -10.27
N ARG A 192 -2.46 -9.19 -9.29
CA ARG A 192 -2.30 -10.64 -9.08
C ARG A 192 -1.87 -10.95 -7.66
N VAL A 193 -2.32 -12.09 -7.15
CA VAL A 193 -1.79 -12.78 -5.97
C VAL A 193 -1.27 -14.14 -6.42
N TYR A 194 -0.03 -14.48 -6.06
CA TYR A 194 0.58 -15.77 -6.42
C TYR A 194 1.69 -16.10 -5.42
N ALA A 195 2.24 -17.32 -5.48
CA ALA A 195 3.40 -17.68 -4.69
C ALA A 195 4.57 -18.11 -5.57
N GLU A 196 5.79 -17.87 -5.09
CA GLU A 196 7.01 -18.34 -5.75
C GLU A 196 8.13 -18.52 -4.71
N GLU A 197 9.09 -19.39 -5.01
CA GLU A 197 10.37 -19.46 -4.30
C GLU A 197 11.48 -19.04 -5.28
N PRO A 198 12.08 -17.85 -5.13
CA PRO A 198 13.19 -17.44 -5.99
C PRO A 198 14.42 -18.31 -5.72
N ASP A 199 15.31 -18.45 -6.71
CA ASP A 199 16.51 -19.28 -6.60
C ASP A 199 17.35 -18.92 -5.36
N GLY A 200 17.42 -19.83 -4.39
CA GLY A 200 18.16 -19.65 -3.14
C GLY A 200 17.48 -18.71 -2.13
N GLY A 201 16.21 -18.37 -2.35
CA GLY A 201 15.35 -17.65 -1.42
C GLY A 201 14.44 -18.57 -0.61
N GLU A 202 13.45 -17.96 0.02
CA GLU A 202 12.39 -18.64 0.79
C GLU A 202 11.08 -18.60 -0.02
N PRO A 203 10.10 -19.48 0.25
CA PRO A 203 8.77 -19.37 -0.34
C PRO A 203 8.09 -18.05 0.04
N ASN A 204 7.52 -17.36 -0.95
CA ASN A 204 6.90 -16.05 -0.80
C ASN A 204 5.45 -16.06 -1.30
N LEU A 205 4.52 -15.53 -0.51
CA LEU A 205 3.20 -15.09 -0.98
C LEU A 205 3.34 -13.66 -1.52
N ILE A 206 3.01 -13.48 -2.78
CA ILE A 206 3.28 -12.26 -3.52
C ILE A 206 2.00 -11.54 -3.92
N PHE A 207 1.95 -10.25 -3.59
CA PHE A 207 0.97 -9.31 -4.09
C PHE A 207 1.61 -8.38 -5.12
N ARG A 208 1.03 -8.36 -6.32
CA ARG A 208 1.40 -7.40 -7.36
C ARG A 208 0.34 -6.32 -7.49
N PHE A 209 0.76 -5.08 -7.37
CA PHE A 209 -0.08 -3.90 -7.52
C PHE A 209 0.39 -3.04 -8.68
N SER A 210 -0.56 -2.44 -9.39
CA SER A 210 -0.34 -1.28 -10.24
C SER A 210 -0.85 -0.04 -9.49
N SER A 211 -0.12 1.06 -9.60
CA SER A 211 -0.53 2.32 -8.98
C SER A 211 -0.31 3.51 -9.91
N THR A 212 -1.16 4.53 -9.76
CA THR A 212 -0.97 5.84 -10.35
C THR A 212 -1.22 6.90 -9.29
N SER A 213 -0.23 7.75 -9.05
CA SER A 213 -0.34 8.87 -8.10
C SER A 213 -0.05 10.19 -8.81
N THR A 214 -0.88 11.20 -8.57
CA THR A 214 -0.70 12.55 -9.08
C THR A 214 -0.26 13.45 -7.95
N PHE A 215 0.88 14.12 -8.11
CA PHE A 215 1.44 15.06 -7.16
C PHE A 215 1.31 16.47 -7.72
N VAL A 216 0.90 17.40 -6.86
CA VAL A 216 0.93 18.83 -7.19
C VAL A 216 2.39 19.29 -7.14
N ALA A 217 2.87 19.89 -8.22
CA ALA A 217 4.22 20.41 -8.32
C ALA A 217 4.22 21.77 -9.00
N THR A 218 5.02 22.68 -8.45
CA THR A 218 5.37 23.95 -9.12
C THR A 218 6.23 23.67 -10.34
N ASP A 219 6.19 24.57 -11.31
CA ASP A 219 7.04 24.49 -12.50
C ASP A 219 8.52 24.44 -12.13
N ALA A 220 8.90 25.23 -11.13
CA ALA A 220 10.27 25.25 -10.61
C ALA A 220 10.70 23.87 -10.04
N GLN A 221 9.80 23.15 -9.37
CA GLN A 221 10.06 21.80 -8.87
C GLN A 221 10.21 20.81 -10.02
N ILE A 222 9.35 20.87 -11.05
CA ILE A 222 9.43 20.00 -12.22
C ILE A 222 10.73 20.24 -12.98
N VAL A 223 11.09 21.50 -13.25
CA VAL A 223 12.36 21.85 -13.92
C VAL A 223 13.55 21.35 -13.12
N ALA A 224 13.56 21.54 -11.80
CA ALA A 224 14.63 21.04 -10.94
C ALA A 224 14.75 19.51 -11.01
N LEU A 225 13.62 18.81 -11.05
CA LEU A 225 13.57 17.36 -11.12
C LEU A 225 14.08 16.83 -12.46
N VAL A 226 13.60 17.39 -13.57
CA VAL A 226 14.03 17.03 -14.93
C VAL A 226 15.53 17.23 -15.10
N LEU A 227 16.07 18.36 -14.66
CA LEU A 227 17.51 18.64 -14.77
C LEU A 227 18.38 17.79 -13.83
N ALA A 228 17.80 17.31 -12.71
CA ALA A 228 18.47 16.36 -11.84
C ALA A 228 18.48 14.94 -12.45
N ALA A 229 17.40 14.56 -13.14
CA ALA A 229 17.24 13.26 -13.79
C ALA A 229 18.05 13.15 -15.10
N ASP A 230 18.14 14.21 -15.89
CA ASP A 230 19.01 14.32 -17.07
C ASP A 230 20.03 15.46 -16.93
N PRO A 231 21.22 15.18 -16.36
CA PRO A 231 22.28 16.19 -16.19
C PRO A 231 22.85 16.74 -17.50
N VAL A 232 22.53 16.14 -18.66
CA VAL A 232 22.98 16.60 -19.98
C VAL A 232 22.01 17.63 -20.57
N GLN A 233 20.75 17.63 -20.13
CA GLN A 233 19.78 18.64 -20.50
C GLN A 233 20.11 19.98 -19.82
N SER A 234 20.04 21.07 -20.57
CA SER A 234 20.18 22.42 -20.01
C SER A 234 18.82 23.07 -19.79
N ALA A 235 18.73 24.00 -18.84
CA ALA A 235 17.50 24.75 -18.60
C ALA A 235 17.01 25.52 -19.84
N ASP A 236 17.92 26.01 -20.69
CA ASP A 236 17.56 26.68 -21.94
C ASP A 236 17.03 25.70 -22.99
N ALA A 237 17.58 24.48 -23.06
CA ALA A 237 17.07 23.43 -23.93
C ALA A 237 15.67 22.97 -23.47
N LEU A 238 15.48 22.77 -22.16
CA LEU A 238 14.18 22.43 -21.58
C LEU A 238 13.15 23.53 -21.83
N ARG A 239 13.52 24.82 -21.66
CA ARG A 239 12.64 25.94 -21.99
C ARG A 239 12.23 25.99 -23.47
N ALA A 240 13.11 25.55 -24.36
CA ALA A 240 12.81 25.50 -25.78
C ALA A 240 11.88 24.33 -26.15
N SER A 241 11.98 23.18 -25.47
CA SER A 241 11.13 22.00 -25.73
C SER A 241 9.81 22.03 -24.95
N ASN A 242 9.80 22.62 -23.77
CA ASN A 242 8.71 22.65 -22.80
C ASN A 242 8.53 24.06 -22.22
N PRO A 243 8.12 25.05 -23.05
CA PRO A 243 7.96 26.43 -22.61
C PRO A 243 6.89 26.63 -21.52
N GLU A 244 5.96 25.69 -21.37
CA GLU A 244 4.93 25.67 -20.33
C GLU A 244 5.52 25.79 -18.92
N PHE A 245 6.61 25.10 -18.60
CA PHE A 245 7.23 25.16 -17.26
C PHE A 245 7.98 26.47 -16.98
N PHE A 246 7.85 27.46 -17.86
CA PHE A 246 8.49 28.76 -17.75
C PHE A 246 7.53 29.92 -18.01
N ASP A 247 6.22 29.64 -18.07
CA ASP A 247 5.19 30.65 -18.32
C ASP A 247 4.75 31.40 -17.03
N GLY A 248 5.15 30.87 -15.86
CA GLY A 248 4.89 31.44 -14.54
C GLY A 248 3.52 31.05 -13.97
N ALA A 249 2.84 30.09 -14.57
CA ALA A 249 1.59 29.52 -14.08
C ALA A 249 1.88 28.26 -13.23
N GLU A 250 1.57 28.33 -11.93
CA GLU A 250 1.87 27.23 -10.99
C GLU A 250 0.75 26.19 -10.97
N ASN A 251 0.52 25.52 -12.10
CA ASN A 251 -0.60 24.58 -12.28
C ASN A 251 -0.21 23.24 -12.92
N SER A 252 1.04 22.82 -12.75
CA SER A 252 1.57 21.58 -13.30
C SER A 252 1.44 20.41 -12.32
N PHE A 253 1.47 19.18 -12.85
CA PHE A 253 1.37 17.97 -12.05
C PHE A 253 2.46 16.97 -12.44
N LEU A 254 2.92 16.22 -11.44
CA LEU A 254 3.76 15.04 -11.63
C LEU A 254 2.87 13.80 -11.50
N ILE A 255 2.88 12.96 -12.52
CA ILE A 255 2.15 11.70 -12.55
C ILE A 255 3.15 10.56 -12.43
N MET A 256 3.03 9.83 -11.33
CA MET A 256 3.82 8.66 -11.03
C MET A 256 3.00 7.42 -11.33
N THR A 257 3.50 6.52 -12.16
CA THR A 257 2.85 5.24 -12.47
C THR A 257 3.82 4.10 -12.26
N GLY A 258 3.35 2.93 -11.84
CA GLY A 258 4.26 1.82 -11.66
C GLY A 258 3.61 0.55 -11.17
N ASN A 259 4.43 -0.50 -11.16
CA ASN A 259 4.11 -1.78 -10.54
C ASN A 259 4.90 -1.90 -9.24
N THR A 260 4.26 -2.40 -8.19
CA THR A 260 4.92 -2.77 -6.93
C THR A 260 4.57 -4.19 -6.58
N VAL A 261 5.56 -4.95 -6.13
CA VAL A 261 5.46 -6.33 -5.69
C VAL A 261 5.83 -6.37 -4.22
N LEU A 262 5.03 -7.03 -3.39
CA LEU A 262 5.28 -7.23 -1.96
C LEU A 262 5.16 -8.72 -1.65
N GLY A 263 6.20 -9.28 -1.03
CA GLY A 263 6.32 -10.70 -0.70
C GLY A 263 6.28 -10.95 0.81
N PHE A 264 5.51 -11.95 1.22
CA PHE A 264 5.31 -12.38 2.61
C PHE A 264 5.80 -13.82 2.78
N GLY A 265 6.42 -14.12 3.92
CA GLY A 265 6.92 -15.47 4.19
C GLY A 265 5.84 -16.38 4.78
N LEU A 266 6.11 -17.69 4.83
CA LEU A 266 5.21 -18.66 5.47
C LEU A 266 4.98 -18.38 6.97
N ASP A 267 5.94 -17.73 7.62
CA ASP A 267 5.90 -17.44 9.06
C ASP A 267 5.40 -16.01 9.37
N SER A 268 4.96 -15.24 8.37
CA SER A 268 4.62 -13.82 8.54
C SER A 268 3.64 -13.30 7.49
N ASP A 269 2.45 -12.89 7.93
CA ASP A 269 1.42 -12.17 7.18
C ASP A 269 1.42 -10.66 7.47
N ASP A 270 2.15 -10.21 8.50
CA ASP A 270 2.17 -8.83 8.98
C ASP A 270 3.44 -8.04 8.59
N GLN A 271 4.48 -8.74 8.16
CA GLN A 271 5.75 -8.19 7.67
C GLN A 271 6.17 -8.81 6.34
N VAL A 272 6.82 -8.00 5.49
CA VAL A 272 7.33 -8.47 4.21
C VAL A 272 8.74 -9.05 4.34
N ILE A 273 9.04 -10.00 3.46
CA ILE A 273 10.37 -10.58 3.27
C ILE A 273 11.02 -10.11 1.96
N GLY A 274 10.24 -9.49 1.07
CA GLY A 274 10.73 -8.99 -0.21
C GLY A 274 9.83 -7.95 -0.83
N THR A 275 10.39 -7.12 -1.70
CA THR A 275 9.63 -6.16 -2.49
C THR A 275 10.39 -5.71 -3.72
N ASN A 276 9.67 -5.24 -4.74
CA ASN A 276 10.23 -4.65 -5.94
C ASN A 276 9.24 -3.63 -6.53
N SER A 277 9.70 -2.45 -6.91
CA SER A 277 8.88 -1.50 -7.65
C SER A 277 9.57 -1.08 -8.94
N ASN A 278 8.77 -0.99 -9.99
CA ASN A 278 9.13 -0.33 -11.22
C ASN A 278 8.19 0.86 -11.40
N ILE A 279 8.74 2.07 -11.26
CA ILE A 279 7.99 3.32 -11.23
C ILE A 279 8.56 4.27 -12.27
N GLN A 280 7.65 4.91 -12.98
CA GLN A 280 7.91 5.95 -13.97
C GLN A 280 7.29 7.25 -13.50
N LEU A 281 7.92 8.36 -13.88
CA LEU A 281 7.46 9.68 -13.56
C LEU A 281 7.38 10.52 -14.83
N TYR A 282 6.23 11.13 -15.07
CA TYR A 282 6.01 12.04 -16.18
C TYR A 282 5.19 13.25 -15.73
N THR A 283 5.17 14.29 -16.55
CA THR A 283 4.37 15.50 -16.31
C THR A 283 2.99 15.39 -16.96
N ASP A 284 2.04 16.22 -16.58
CA ASP A 284 0.71 16.26 -17.21
C ASP A 284 0.73 16.65 -18.70
N GLN A 285 1.85 17.20 -19.18
CA GLN A 285 2.11 17.50 -20.59
C GLN A 285 2.81 16.35 -21.34
N GLY A 286 3.07 15.23 -20.67
CA GLY A 286 3.63 14.01 -21.26
C GLY A 286 5.15 14.01 -21.43
N LEU A 287 5.87 14.90 -20.73
CA LEU A 287 7.32 14.80 -20.62
C LEU A 287 7.68 13.68 -19.65
N ASP A 288 8.39 12.66 -20.13
CA ASP A 288 9.02 11.63 -19.29
C ASP A 288 10.16 12.26 -18.50
N VAL A 289 10.05 12.21 -17.17
CA VAL A 289 11.05 12.74 -16.23
C VAL A 289 12.02 11.63 -15.82
N ILE A 290 11.48 10.44 -15.50
CA ILE A 290 12.23 9.23 -15.16
C ILE A 290 11.50 8.03 -15.79
N ALA A 291 12.24 7.15 -16.47
CA ALA A 291 11.73 6.00 -17.22
C ALA A 291 12.20 4.64 -16.66
#